data_AF-A0A496ZDF3-F1
#
_entry.id   AF-A0A496ZDF3-F1
#
_cell.length_a   1.000
_cell.length_b   1.000
_cell.length_c   1.000
_cell.angle_alpha   90.00
_cell.angle_beta   90.00
_cell.angle_gamma   90.00
#
_symmetry.space_group_name_H-M   'P 1'
#
loop_
_entity.id
_entity.type
_entity.pdbx_description
1 polymer ?
#
loop_
_entity_poly.entity_id
_entity_poly.type
_entity_poly.pdbx_seq_one_letter_code
_entity_poly.pdbx_strand_id
1 'polypeptide(L)'
;DLRDNPGGILSQAISVSDLFIEEGTILTIKGRLDKHNNVFKAHPSDTPRSYPIIILINGGSASASEIVAGALKDHQRALLLGTQTFGKGSVQTVESLRDGFGIKFTIARYYTPSGQSIQATGIVPDIVVHKKSIDSNDAPNPVDGLLHEKDLKNHLDAKPLKDTTKQIDGPEKNLPQPNAMLLENIQNDNQVMRALEILISYDIFKDLSNGK
;
A
#
# COMPACT_ATOMS: atom_id res chain seq x y z
N ASP A 1 -6.45 -6.74 -4.40
CA ASP A 1 -5.22 -7.52 -4.18
C ASP A 1 -4.05 -6.66 -4.63
N LEU A 2 -3.08 -6.37 -3.76
CA LEU A 2 -1.90 -5.56 -4.04
C LEU A 2 -0.60 -6.39 -4.00
N ARG A 3 -0.70 -7.72 -3.89
CA ARG A 3 0.47 -8.60 -3.92
C ARG A 3 1.19 -8.46 -5.25
N ASP A 4 2.52 -8.47 -5.20
CA ASP A 4 3.43 -8.35 -6.35
C ASP A 4 3.21 -7.08 -7.20
N ASN A 5 2.57 -6.07 -6.62
CA ASN A 5 2.39 -4.76 -7.26
C ASN A 5 3.53 -3.81 -6.84
N PRO A 6 4.48 -3.48 -7.74
CA PRO A 6 5.63 -2.64 -7.41
C PRO A 6 5.28 -1.15 -7.25
N GLY A 7 3.99 -0.80 -7.33
CA GLY A 7 3.46 0.54 -7.30
C GLY A 7 3.16 1.08 -8.69
N GLY A 8 3.39 2.38 -8.87
CA GLY A 8 2.99 3.07 -10.09
C GLY A 8 2.93 4.58 -9.88
N ILE A 9 1.94 5.21 -10.50
CA ILE A 9 1.76 6.67 -10.45
C ILE A 9 1.21 7.07 -9.09
N LEU A 10 1.79 8.10 -8.48
CA LEU A 10 1.40 8.61 -7.18
C LEU A 10 -0.07 9.06 -7.12
N SER A 11 -0.53 9.81 -8.13
CA SER A 11 -1.92 10.28 -8.18
C SER A 11 -2.93 9.13 -8.20
N GLN A 12 -2.62 8.02 -8.88
CA GLN A 12 -3.43 6.79 -8.84
C GLN A 12 -3.59 6.22 -7.44
N ALA A 13 -2.51 6.17 -6.66
CA ALA A 13 -2.62 5.72 -5.28
C ALA A 13 -3.50 6.65 -4.44
N ILE A 14 -3.39 7.97 -4.65
CA ILE A 14 -4.20 8.95 -3.94
C ILE A 14 -5.67 8.81 -4.33
N SER A 15 -6.00 8.84 -5.63
CA SER A 15 -7.36 8.69 -6.14
C SER A 15 -8.02 7.40 -5.67
N VAL A 16 -7.31 6.27 -5.74
CA VAL A 16 -7.84 4.98 -5.25
C VAL A 16 -8.11 5.03 -3.75
N SER A 17 -7.23 5.66 -2.97
CA SER A 17 -7.43 5.80 -1.52
C SER A 17 -8.62 6.69 -1.20
N ASP A 18 -8.79 7.77 -1.96
CA ASP A 18 -9.85 8.77 -1.83
C ASP A 18 -11.25 8.17 -2.04
N LEU A 19 -11.38 7.13 -2.87
CA LEU A 19 -12.64 6.42 -3.05
C LEU A 19 -13.18 5.78 -1.76
N PHE A 20 -12.32 5.49 -0.79
CA PHE A 20 -12.70 4.73 0.41
C PHE A 20 -12.57 5.51 1.71
N ILE A 21 -11.92 6.67 1.69
CA ILE A 21 -11.67 7.50 2.88
C ILE A 21 -12.50 8.77 2.73
N GLU A 22 -13.41 9.04 3.65
CA GLU A 22 -14.31 10.21 3.56
C GLU A 22 -13.62 11.50 4.00
N GLU A 23 -12.71 11.44 4.96
CA GLU A 23 -12.00 12.61 5.49
C GLU A 23 -10.61 12.28 6.04
N GLY A 24 -9.78 13.31 6.17
CA GLY A 24 -8.43 13.22 6.76
C GLY A 24 -7.30 13.18 5.74
N THR A 25 -6.09 12.86 6.19
CA THR A 25 -4.89 12.81 5.33
C THR A 25 -4.77 11.44 4.68
N ILE A 26 -4.49 11.36 3.39
CA ILE A 26 -4.15 10.11 2.69
C ILE A 26 -2.64 9.87 2.75
N LEU A 27 -1.86 10.90 2.46
CA LEU A 27 -0.40 10.80 2.33
C LEU A 27 0.25 12.14 2.67
N THR A 28 1.39 12.07 3.36
CA THR A 28 2.30 13.21 3.49
C THR A 28 3.62 12.94 2.78
N ILE A 29 4.08 13.89 1.99
CA ILE A 29 5.42 13.92 1.40
C ILE A 29 6.25 14.93 2.17
N LYS A 30 7.44 14.53 2.64
CA LYS A 30 8.44 15.48 3.16
C LYS A 30 9.81 15.34 2.52
N GLY A 31 10.29 16.45 1.98
CA GLY A 31 11.61 16.60 1.40
C GLY A 31 12.56 17.36 2.31
N ARG A 32 13.81 17.51 1.84
CA ARG A 32 14.81 18.35 2.52
C ARG A 32 14.46 19.84 2.42
N LEU A 33 13.82 20.23 1.32
CA LEU A 33 13.40 21.60 1.04
C LEU A 33 11.88 21.68 1.17
N ASP A 34 11.36 22.76 1.76
CA ASP A 34 9.93 22.92 2.01
C ASP A 34 9.09 22.87 0.73
N LYS A 35 9.64 23.30 -0.40
CA LYS A 35 8.99 23.20 -1.72
C LYS A 35 8.69 21.76 -2.19
N HIS A 36 9.30 20.77 -1.56
CA HIS A 36 9.07 19.35 -1.84
C HIS A 36 8.12 18.71 -0.83
N ASN A 37 7.63 19.47 0.14
CA ASN A 37 6.62 18.99 1.08
C ASN A 37 5.25 19.08 0.42
N ASN A 38 4.41 18.07 0.66
CA ASN A 38 3.05 18.03 0.16
C ASN A 38 2.17 17.22 1.11
N VAL A 39 0.90 17.59 1.24
CA VAL A 39 -0.08 16.85 2.05
C VAL A 39 -1.31 16.61 1.18
N PHE A 40 -1.62 15.34 0.95
CA PHE A 40 -2.79 14.91 0.20
C PHE A 40 -3.88 14.52 1.19
N LYS A 41 -5.04 15.16 1.06
CA LYS A 41 -6.21 14.92 1.91
C LYS A 41 -7.29 14.22 1.12
N ALA A 42 -8.11 13.48 1.85
CA ALA A 42 -9.28 12.83 1.31
C ALA A 42 -10.42 13.82 1.11
N HIS A 43 -11.28 13.52 0.14
CA HIS A 43 -12.51 14.22 -0.18
C HIS A 43 -13.66 13.22 -0.20
N PRO A 44 -14.82 13.58 0.39
CA PRO A 44 -15.98 12.70 0.40
C PRO A 44 -16.40 12.28 -1.00
N SER A 45 -16.71 10.99 -1.16
CA SER A 45 -17.22 10.44 -2.41
C SER A 45 -18.74 10.54 -2.45
N ASP A 46 -19.31 10.98 -3.58
CA ASP A 46 -20.77 11.03 -3.77
C ASP A 46 -21.45 9.67 -3.56
N THR A 47 -20.69 8.58 -3.74
CA THR A 47 -21.12 7.22 -3.45
C THR A 47 -20.43 6.71 -2.18
N PRO A 48 -21.11 6.68 -1.02
CA PRO A 48 -20.54 6.13 0.19
C PRO A 48 -20.33 4.62 0.04
N ARG A 49 -19.17 4.13 0.48
CA ARG A 49 -18.79 2.71 0.43
C ARG A 49 -18.63 2.20 1.86
N SER A 50 -19.64 1.52 2.39
CA SER A 50 -19.65 1.03 3.79
C SER A 50 -19.33 -0.45 3.95
N TYR A 51 -19.03 -1.16 2.86
CA TYR A 51 -18.70 -2.59 2.93
C TYR A 51 -17.29 -2.83 3.54
N PRO A 52 -17.09 -3.95 4.24
CA PRO A 52 -15.77 -4.32 4.77
C PRO A 52 -14.78 -4.59 3.62
N ILE A 53 -13.52 -4.20 3.82
CA ILE A 53 -12.44 -4.37 2.84
C ILE A 53 -11.27 -5.10 3.48
N ILE A 54 -10.74 -6.09 2.77
CA ILE A 54 -9.45 -6.71 3.07
C ILE A 54 -8.50 -6.46 1.90
N ILE A 55 -7.29 -6.01 2.20
CA ILE A 55 -6.22 -5.78 1.22
C ILE A 55 -5.16 -6.85 1.40
N LEU A 56 -4.90 -7.62 0.34
CA LEU A 56 -3.81 -8.58 0.30
C LEU A 56 -2.50 -7.87 -0.07
N ILE A 57 -1.45 -8.09 0.72
CA ILE A 57 -0.12 -7.49 0.53
C ILE A 57 1.01 -8.52 0.70
N ASN A 58 2.16 -8.28 0.09
CA ASN A 58 3.38 -9.07 0.29
C ASN A 58 4.65 -8.24 0.08
N GLY A 59 5.82 -8.88 0.16
CA GLY A 59 7.12 -8.23 -0.09
C GLY A 59 7.30 -7.67 -1.51
N GLY A 60 6.46 -8.07 -2.48
CA GLY A 60 6.42 -7.48 -3.81
C GLY A 60 5.55 -6.22 -3.91
N SER A 61 4.71 -5.94 -2.91
CA SER A 61 3.96 -4.69 -2.78
C SER A 61 4.91 -3.54 -2.46
N ALA A 62 4.98 -2.51 -3.30
CA ALA A 62 5.91 -1.40 -3.11
C ALA A 62 5.32 -0.04 -3.52
N SER A 63 5.91 1.04 -3.01
CA SER A 63 5.67 2.43 -3.44
C SER A 63 4.17 2.81 -3.42
N ALA A 64 3.55 3.02 -4.58
CA ALA A 64 2.15 3.44 -4.68
C ALA A 64 1.19 2.45 -4.01
N SER A 65 1.49 1.15 -4.05
CA SER A 65 0.70 0.12 -3.36
C SER A 65 0.80 0.23 -1.84
N GLU A 66 1.97 0.63 -1.32
CA GLU A 66 2.19 0.86 0.12
C GLU A 66 1.45 2.12 0.59
N ILE A 67 1.29 3.12 -0.28
CA ILE A 67 0.48 4.32 0.00
C ILE A 67 -0.99 3.94 0.19
N VAL A 68 -1.56 3.16 -0.74
CA VAL A 68 -2.96 2.70 -0.64
C VAL A 68 -3.16 1.85 0.61
N ALA A 69 -2.28 0.87 0.82
CA ALA A 69 -2.36 -0.02 1.97
C ALA A 69 -2.23 0.74 3.30
N GLY A 70 -1.24 1.63 3.42
CA GLY A 70 -1.01 2.43 4.61
C GLY A 70 -2.12 3.44 4.89
N ALA A 71 -2.65 4.11 3.86
CA ALA A 71 -3.77 5.04 4.02
C ALA A 71 -5.03 4.32 4.52
N LEU A 72 -5.43 3.23 3.86
CA LEU A 72 -6.65 2.51 4.24
C LEU A 72 -6.51 1.82 5.61
N LYS A 73 -5.30 1.37 5.97
CA LYS A 73 -5.01 0.83 7.29
C LYS A 73 -5.14 1.89 8.39
N ASP A 74 -4.46 3.03 8.24
CA ASP A 74 -4.41 4.05 9.29
C ASP A 74 -5.78 4.70 9.53
N HIS A 75 -6.64 4.72 8.51
CA HIS A 75 -8.04 5.14 8.62
C HIS A 75 -8.99 4.05 9.12
N GLN A 76 -8.47 2.87 9.46
CA GLN A 76 -9.27 1.69 9.86
C GLN A 76 -10.33 1.31 8.82
N ARG A 77 -10.09 1.69 7.55
CA ARG A 77 -11.02 1.47 6.45
C ARG A 77 -10.87 0.07 5.87
N ALA A 78 -9.67 -0.50 5.91
CA ALA A 78 -9.42 -1.86 5.47
C ALA A 78 -8.49 -2.60 6.42
N LEU A 79 -8.67 -3.91 6.48
CA LEU A 79 -7.76 -4.84 7.14
C LEU A 79 -6.71 -5.32 6.14
N LEU A 80 -5.43 -5.31 6.53
CA LEU A 80 -4.34 -5.80 5.71
C LEU A 80 -4.01 -7.25 6.07
N LEU A 81 -3.92 -8.10 5.06
CA LEU A 81 -3.62 -9.52 5.21
C LEU A 81 -2.46 -9.91 4.30
N GLY A 82 -1.51 -10.69 4.83
CA GLY A 82 -0.40 -11.23 4.04
C GLY A 82 0.94 -11.09 4.74
N THR A 83 1.96 -10.57 4.05
CA THR A 83 3.29 -10.33 4.62
C THR A 83 3.70 -8.86 4.49
N GLN A 84 4.73 -8.46 5.24
CA GLN A 84 5.25 -7.09 5.21
C GLN A 84 5.62 -6.66 3.79
N THR A 85 5.32 -5.40 3.45
CA THR A 85 5.63 -4.84 2.14
C THR A 85 7.09 -4.45 1.99
N PHE A 86 7.50 -4.14 0.76
CA PHE A 86 8.90 -3.90 0.41
C PHE A 86 9.59 -2.77 1.18
N GLY A 87 8.90 -1.66 1.45
CA GLY A 87 9.44 -0.50 2.17
C GLY A 87 9.97 0.63 1.29
N LYS A 88 9.47 0.80 0.06
CA LYS A 88 9.89 1.88 -0.83
C LYS A 88 9.08 3.14 -0.55
N GLY A 89 9.58 3.94 0.37
CA GLY A 89 8.95 5.19 0.81
C GLY A 89 9.60 6.44 0.26
N SER A 90 10.19 6.43 -0.94
CA SER A 90 10.96 7.56 -1.47
C SER A 90 10.37 8.16 -2.75
N VAL A 91 10.44 9.49 -2.87
CA VAL A 91 10.06 10.25 -4.06
C VAL A 91 11.30 10.53 -4.88
N GLN A 92 11.32 10.09 -6.13
CA GLN A 92 12.42 10.32 -7.06
C GLN A 92 11.97 11.26 -8.18
N THR A 93 12.85 12.19 -8.55
CA THR A 93 12.71 13.05 -9.73
C THR A 93 13.77 12.70 -10.77
N VAL A 94 13.52 13.04 -12.03
CA VAL A 94 14.48 12.97 -13.13
C VAL A 94 14.73 14.38 -13.64
N GLU A 95 15.98 14.82 -13.60
CA GLU A 95 16.40 16.10 -14.17
C GLU A 95 17.23 15.84 -15.42
N SER A 96 16.89 16.52 -16.52
CA SER A 96 17.65 16.45 -17.77
C SER A 96 18.95 17.25 -17.64
N LEU A 97 20.04 16.70 -18.15
CA LEU A 97 21.35 17.32 -18.23
C LEU A 97 21.70 17.65 -19.69
N ARG A 98 22.86 18.26 -19.91
CA ARG A 98 23.40 18.49 -21.26
C ARG A 98 23.62 17.16 -21.99
N ASP A 99 23.66 17.21 -23.31
CA ASP A 99 24.01 16.09 -24.19
C ASP A 99 23.11 14.84 -24.04
N GLY A 100 21.85 15.04 -23.63
CA GLY A 100 20.85 13.98 -23.54
C GLY A 100 20.97 13.08 -22.31
N PHE A 101 21.89 13.39 -21.37
CA PHE A 101 21.96 12.69 -20.09
C PHE A 101 20.83 13.10 -19.15
N GLY A 102 20.55 12.27 -18.16
CA GLY A 102 19.59 12.58 -17.09
C GLY A 102 20.07 12.02 -15.76
N ILE A 103 19.72 12.70 -14.68
CA ILE A 103 19.99 12.24 -13.32
C ILE A 103 18.67 11.94 -12.61
N LYS A 104 18.56 10.73 -12.06
CA LYS A 104 17.46 10.36 -11.18
C LYS A 104 17.92 10.39 -9.74
N PHE A 105 17.23 11.12 -8.89
CA PHE A 105 17.60 11.24 -7.48
C PHE A 105 16.39 11.42 -6.58
N THR A 106 16.55 11.03 -5.31
CA THR A 106 15.51 11.12 -4.29
C THR A 106 15.44 12.53 -3.72
N ILE A 107 14.25 13.11 -3.69
CA ILE A 107 14.00 14.47 -3.18
C ILE A 107 13.19 14.47 -1.88
N ALA A 108 12.41 13.43 -1.64
CA ALA A 108 11.49 13.36 -0.50
C ALA A 108 11.16 11.92 -0.07
N ARG A 109 10.43 11.81 1.04
CA ARG A 109 9.91 10.56 1.60
C ARG A 109 8.38 10.60 1.75
N TYR A 110 7.76 9.44 1.63
CA TYR A 110 6.35 9.18 1.91
C TYR A 110 6.11 8.82 3.37
N TYR A 111 4.98 9.29 3.86
CA TYR A 111 4.52 9.08 5.22
C TYR A 111 3.03 8.78 5.26
N THR A 112 2.67 7.76 6.02
CA THR A 112 1.28 7.35 6.23
C THR A 112 0.53 8.40 7.08
N PRO A 113 -0.80 8.35 7.14
CA PRO A 113 -1.60 9.29 7.94
C PRO A 113 -1.21 9.33 9.43
N SER A 114 -0.79 8.20 10.01
CA SER A 114 -0.26 8.12 11.38
C SER A 114 1.15 8.72 11.56
N GLY A 115 1.77 9.21 10.48
CA GLY A 115 3.09 9.83 10.49
C GLY A 115 4.26 8.85 10.39
N GLN A 116 4.00 7.56 10.18
CA GLN A 116 5.03 6.54 10.00
C GLN A 116 5.68 6.67 8.62
N SER A 117 7.00 6.48 8.57
CA SER A 117 7.73 6.48 7.29
C SER A 117 7.62 5.11 6.65
N ILE A 118 7.25 5.07 5.38
CA ILE A 118 7.23 3.81 4.60
C ILE A 118 8.67 3.36 4.30
N GLN A 119 9.61 4.30 4.20
CA GLN A 119 10.98 4.04 3.77
C GLN A 119 11.70 3.06 4.71
N ALA A 120 12.23 1.97 4.16
CA ALA A 120 12.96 0.90 4.87
C ALA A 120 12.17 0.22 6.01
N THR A 121 10.88 0.53 6.16
CA THR A 121 9.99 -0.07 7.15
C THR A 121 8.91 -0.89 6.45
N GLY A 122 8.34 -0.38 5.36
CA GLY A 122 7.16 -0.97 4.73
C GLY A 122 5.91 -0.81 5.59
N ILE A 123 4.85 -1.48 5.15
CA ILE A 123 3.56 -1.58 5.82
C ILE A 123 3.45 -3.00 6.37
N VAL A 124 3.26 -3.09 7.68
CA VAL A 124 3.05 -4.36 8.37
C VAL A 124 1.56 -4.73 8.23
N PRO A 125 1.20 -5.96 7.83
CA PRO A 125 -0.20 -6.39 7.78
C PRO A 125 -0.82 -6.47 9.18
N ASP A 126 -2.14 -6.42 9.27
CA ASP A 126 -2.86 -6.64 10.53
C ASP A 126 -2.94 -8.13 10.86
N ILE A 127 -3.09 -8.98 9.83
CA ILE A 127 -3.06 -10.43 9.95
C ILE A 127 -1.93 -10.97 9.07
N VAL A 128 -0.90 -11.49 9.71
CA VAL A 128 0.22 -12.14 9.00
C VAL A 128 -0.23 -13.50 8.50
N VAL A 129 -0.15 -13.71 7.18
CA VAL A 129 -0.42 -15.00 6.53
C VAL A 129 0.63 -15.18 5.44
N HIS A 130 1.46 -16.20 5.55
CA HIS A 130 2.41 -16.56 4.49
C HIS A 130 1.70 -17.36 3.40
N LYS A 131 2.11 -17.18 2.15
CA LYS A 131 1.61 -17.97 1.02
C LYS A 131 2.10 -19.42 1.19
N LYS A 132 1.17 -20.39 1.14
CA LYS A 132 1.52 -21.81 1.10
C LYS A 132 1.84 -22.18 -0.34
N SER A 133 3.00 -22.78 -0.57
CA SER A 133 3.27 -23.52 -1.80
C SER A 133 2.66 -24.91 -1.62
N ILE A 134 2.07 -25.46 -2.69
CA ILE A 134 1.45 -26.80 -2.67
C ILE A 134 2.54 -27.91 -2.74
N ASP A 135 3.82 -27.56 -2.72
CA ASP A 135 4.88 -28.56 -2.70
C ASP A 135 5.01 -29.21 -1.32
N SER A 136 4.63 -30.48 -1.30
CA SER A 136 4.51 -31.42 -0.18
C SER A 136 5.81 -31.78 0.55
N ASN A 137 6.69 -30.82 0.80
CA ASN A 137 7.84 -31.01 1.67
C ASN A 137 7.94 -29.82 2.61
N ASP A 138 7.96 -30.07 3.91
CA ASP A 138 8.23 -29.13 5.01
C ASP A 138 9.65 -28.54 4.95
N ALA A 139 10.04 -28.00 3.79
CA ALA A 139 11.20 -27.14 3.64
C ALA A 139 10.75 -25.69 3.91
N PRO A 140 11.52 -24.89 4.68
CA PRO A 140 11.19 -23.50 4.91
C PRO A 140 11.01 -22.78 3.57
N ASN A 141 9.82 -22.21 3.39
CA ASN A 141 9.38 -21.62 2.14
C ASN A 141 10.29 -20.42 1.80
N PRO A 142 11.01 -20.40 0.66
CA PRO A 142 11.96 -19.31 0.33
C PRO A 142 11.28 -17.98 0.01
N VAL A 143 9.96 -17.87 0.15
CA VAL A 143 9.16 -16.66 -0.10
C VAL A 143 9.44 -15.54 0.91
N ASP A 144 10.03 -15.85 2.06
CA ASP A 144 10.56 -14.85 3.02
C ASP A 144 11.94 -14.29 2.60
N GLY A 145 12.53 -14.79 1.51
CA GLY A 145 13.80 -14.33 0.94
C GLY A 145 13.69 -13.17 -0.06
N LEU A 146 12.50 -12.56 -0.19
CA LEU A 146 12.34 -11.34 -0.99
C LEU A 146 13.15 -10.21 -0.33
N LEU A 147 14.07 -9.62 -1.09
CA LEU A 147 14.83 -8.45 -0.67
C LEU A 147 13.84 -7.32 -0.32
N HIS A 148 13.99 -6.71 0.86
CA HIS A 148 13.26 -5.51 1.24
C HIS A 148 14.14 -4.27 0.99
N GLU A 149 13.55 -3.07 1.01
CA GLU A 149 14.28 -1.81 0.82
C GLU A 149 15.48 -1.70 1.79
N LYS A 150 15.29 -2.11 3.06
CA LYS A 150 16.35 -2.12 4.09
C LYS A 150 17.51 -3.07 3.79
N ASP A 151 17.29 -4.09 2.97
CA ASP A 151 18.30 -5.09 2.61
C ASP A 151 19.15 -4.64 1.41
N LEU A 152 18.77 -3.53 0.75
CA LEU A 152 19.49 -3.00 -0.41
C LEU A 152 20.76 -2.25 0.02
N LYS A 153 21.85 -2.46 -0.73
CA LYS A 153 23.08 -1.68 -0.56
C LYS A 153 22.80 -0.19 -0.80
N ASN A 154 23.17 0.65 0.17
CA ASN A 154 22.92 2.11 0.20
C ASN A 154 21.44 2.52 0.33
N HIS A 155 20.61 1.71 1.00
CA HIS A 155 19.23 2.10 1.33
C HIS A 155 19.17 3.37 2.21
N LEU A 156 18.00 4.03 2.23
CA LEU A 156 17.76 5.18 3.10
C LEU A 156 17.11 4.75 4.41
N ASP A 157 17.50 5.37 5.53
CA ASP A 157 16.86 5.16 6.84
C ASP A 157 15.51 5.87 6.98
N ALA A 158 14.67 5.34 7.89
CA ALA A 158 13.37 5.87 8.30
C ALA A 158 13.51 7.09 9.26
N LYS A 159 12.64 8.11 9.14
CA LYS A 159 12.62 9.32 10.02
C LYS A 159 11.19 9.88 10.20
N PRO A 160 10.55 9.95 11.39
CA PRO A 160 9.16 10.38 11.59
C PRO A 160 8.90 11.90 11.46
N LEU A 161 7.62 12.31 11.35
CA LEU A 161 7.17 13.69 11.05
C LEU A 161 6.88 14.60 12.27
N LYS A 162 7.19 15.91 12.15
CA LYS A 162 6.63 17.06 12.93
C LYS A 162 5.98 18.08 11.96
N ASP A 163 4.82 18.64 12.33
CA ASP A 163 3.79 19.30 11.48
C ASP A 163 4.16 20.61 10.74
N THR A 164 3.70 20.75 9.47
CA THR A 164 3.33 22.00 8.75
C THR A 164 2.95 21.70 7.27
N THR A 165 2.00 22.46 6.71
CA THR A 165 1.12 22.17 5.54
C THR A 165 1.44 22.93 4.23
N LYS A 166 1.22 22.28 3.04
CA LYS A 166 0.46 22.76 1.83
C LYS A 166 0.74 21.94 0.52
N GLN A 167 -0.25 21.94 -0.40
CA GLN A 167 -0.58 21.07 -1.57
C GLN A 167 0.07 21.43 -2.93
N ILE A 168 0.17 20.49 -3.93
CA ILE A 168 -0.07 20.63 -5.44
C ILE A 168 -0.21 19.24 -6.19
N ASP A 169 -0.94 19.17 -7.33
CA ASP A 169 -1.51 18.03 -8.11
C ASP A 169 -0.78 17.51 -9.41
N GLY A 170 -1.20 16.36 -9.99
CA GLY A 170 -1.00 15.94 -11.42
C GLY A 170 -1.17 14.42 -11.80
N PRO A 171 -1.55 14.03 -13.07
CA PRO A 171 -2.59 13.01 -13.41
C PRO A 171 -2.15 11.62 -13.98
N GLU A 172 -3.13 10.78 -14.39
CA GLU A 172 -3.09 9.29 -14.54
C GLU A 172 -3.55 8.66 -15.90
N LYS A 173 -3.42 7.32 -16.11
CA LYS A 173 -4.13 6.50 -17.14
C LYS A 173 -4.26 4.95 -16.91
N ASN A 174 -5.51 4.46 -16.90
CA ASN A 174 -6.21 3.15 -17.16
C ASN A 174 -5.55 1.72 -17.17
N LEU A 175 -6.26 0.72 -16.58
CA LEU A 175 -5.95 -0.73 -16.51
C LEU A 175 -7.02 -1.66 -17.19
N PRO A 176 -6.71 -2.93 -17.57
CA PRO A 176 -7.63 -3.93 -18.17
C PRO A 176 -8.19 -5.02 -17.20
N GLN A 177 -9.27 -5.74 -17.61
CA GLN A 177 -10.10 -6.69 -16.82
C GLN A 177 -9.70 -8.20 -16.92
N PRO A 178 -10.16 -9.11 -16.00
CA PRO A 178 -9.57 -10.46 -15.80
C PRO A 178 -10.34 -11.68 -16.40
N ASN A 179 -9.60 -12.77 -16.70
CA ASN A 179 -10.04 -14.02 -17.38
C ASN A 179 -10.22 -15.24 -16.44
N ALA A 180 -10.93 -16.28 -16.89
CA ALA A 180 -11.37 -17.47 -16.13
C ALA A 180 -10.29 -18.33 -15.41
N MET A 181 -9.02 -18.32 -15.84
CA MET A 181 -7.89 -18.93 -15.09
C MET A 181 -7.72 -18.31 -13.68
N LEU A 182 -8.24 -17.11 -13.47
CA LEU A 182 -8.18 -16.43 -12.18
C LEU A 182 -9.00 -17.16 -11.10
N LEU A 183 -10.15 -17.74 -11.46
CA LEU A 183 -11.07 -18.36 -10.49
C LEU A 183 -10.51 -19.64 -9.87
N GLU A 184 -9.83 -20.46 -10.66
CA GLU A 184 -9.21 -21.72 -10.18
C GLU A 184 -7.98 -21.46 -9.32
N ASN A 185 -7.19 -20.43 -9.67
CA ASN A 185 -6.07 -19.97 -8.84
C ASN A 185 -6.52 -19.35 -7.51
N ILE A 186 -7.70 -18.72 -7.46
CA ILE A 186 -8.27 -18.13 -6.24
C ILE A 186 -8.61 -19.19 -5.19
N GLN A 187 -9.17 -20.34 -5.59
CA GLN A 187 -9.57 -21.40 -4.65
C GLN A 187 -8.36 -22.07 -3.97
N ASN A 188 -7.22 -22.10 -4.65
CA ASN A 188 -5.98 -22.67 -4.13
C ASN A 188 -5.13 -21.65 -3.35
N ASP A 189 -5.53 -20.38 -3.35
CA ASP A 189 -4.79 -19.31 -2.67
C ASP A 189 -5.22 -19.20 -1.21
N ASN A 190 -4.35 -19.68 -0.31
CA ASN A 190 -4.64 -19.68 1.12
C ASN A 190 -4.85 -18.27 1.71
N GLN A 191 -4.24 -17.23 1.15
CA GLN A 191 -4.42 -15.86 1.62
C GLN A 191 -5.78 -15.31 1.18
N VAL A 192 -6.20 -15.59 -0.06
CA VAL A 192 -7.53 -15.21 -0.55
C VAL A 192 -8.62 -15.95 0.21
N MET A 193 -8.47 -17.27 0.40
CA MET A 193 -9.41 -18.07 1.18
C MET A 193 -9.53 -17.57 2.62
N ARG A 194 -8.39 -17.23 3.26
CA ARG A 194 -8.41 -16.66 4.61
C ARG A 194 -9.11 -15.31 4.68
N ALA A 195 -8.90 -14.44 3.69
CA ALA A 195 -9.61 -13.17 3.60
C ALA A 195 -11.13 -13.38 3.44
N LEU A 196 -11.53 -14.34 2.59
CA LEU A 196 -12.94 -14.69 2.40
C LEU A 196 -13.58 -15.21 3.69
N GLU A 197 -12.92 -16.12 4.41
CA GLU A 197 -13.38 -16.62 5.71
C GLU A 197 -13.62 -15.50 6.72
N ILE A 198 -12.73 -14.50 6.78
CA ILE A 198 -12.86 -13.34 7.67
C ILE A 198 -14.08 -12.51 7.28
N LEU A 199 -14.28 -12.25 5.98
CA LEU A 199 -15.43 -11.47 5.50
C LEU A 199 -16.75 -12.20 5.75
N ILE A 200 -16.81 -13.51 5.51
CA ILE A 200 -17.98 -14.35 5.82
C ILE A 200 -18.26 -14.32 7.32
N SER A 201 -17.22 -14.48 8.15
CA SER A 201 -17.37 -14.45 9.60
C SER A 201 -17.88 -13.08 10.09
N TYR A 202 -17.36 -11.99 9.53
CA TYR A 202 -17.87 -10.64 9.80
C TYR A 202 -19.34 -10.51 9.40
N ASP A 203 -19.73 -11.01 8.23
CA ASP A 203 -21.11 -10.91 7.75
C ASP A 203 -22.10 -11.67 8.65
N ILE A 204 -21.70 -12.84 9.17
CA ILE A 204 -22.51 -13.64 10.12
C ILE A 204 -22.64 -12.92 11.47
N PHE A 205 -21.56 -12.30 11.96
CA PHE A 205 -21.50 -11.77 13.33
C PHE A 205 -21.77 -10.27 13.46
N LYS A 206 -21.76 -9.48 12.37
CA LYS A 206 -21.95 -8.01 12.42
C LYS A 206 -23.25 -7.62 13.13
N ASP A 207 -24.30 -8.42 12.99
CA ASP A 207 -25.61 -8.15 13.56
C ASP A 207 -25.76 -8.59 15.02
N LEU A 208 -24.82 -9.35 15.57
CA LEU A 208 -24.81 -9.69 17.00
C LEU A 208 -24.63 -8.43 17.88
N SER A 209 -23.93 -7.42 17.36
CA SER A 209 -23.73 -6.13 18.05
C SER A 209 -24.93 -5.18 17.94
N ASN A 210 -25.83 -5.42 16.97
CA ASN A 210 -27.07 -4.67 16.76
C ASN A 210 -28.26 -5.31 17.52
N GLY A 211 -27.98 -6.19 18.48
CA GLY A 211 -28.97 -6.83 19.34
C GLY A 211 -29.64 -5.85 20.30
N LYS A 212 -30.98 -5.88 20.26
CA LYS A 212 -31.91 -5.46 21.30
C LYS A 212 -31.47 -5.84 22.72
#